data_AF-A0A959LC60-F1
#
_entry.id   AF-A0A959LC60-F1
#
_cell.length_a   1.000
_cell.length_b   1.000
_cell.length_c   1.000
_cell.angle_alpha   90.00
_cell.angle_beta   90.00
_cell.angle_gamma   90.00
#
_symmetry.space_group_name_H-M   'P 1'
#
loop_
_entity.id
_entity.type
_entity.pdbx_description
1 polymer ?
#
loop_
_entity_poly.entity_id
_entity_poly.type
_entity_poly.pdbx_seq_one_letter_code
_entity_poly.pdbx_strand_id
1 'polypeptide(L)'
;MTLKQLIKLEDKAKEVWVVSPELHYDIENKDFTELVSVNLGQKTKYRYIVPATKEIEKNIKSYQKKYKLTDEEVHNNFLLLPENEFLPFVMETAIYDASTDCIACAAPAMEDTDDVIKLSSETAKMMAKKFSQLWKTYKRVKP
;
A
#
# COMPACT_ATOMS: atom_id res chain seq x y z
N MET A 1 5.44 15.50 -6.88
CA MET A 1 4.73 16.18 -5.78
C MET A 1 5.57 16.03 -4.54
N THR A 2 5.51 16.96 -3.59
CA THR A 2 6.29 16.82 -2.35
C THR A 2 5.58 15.88 -1.36
N LEU A 3 6.30 15.27 -0.43
CA LEU A 3 5.73 14.50 0.68
C LEU A 3 4.63 15.26 1.45
N LYS A 4 4.80 16.57 1.70
CA LYS A 4 3.76 17.41 2.33
C LYS A 4 2.45 17.48 1.54
N GLN A 5 2.49 17.35 0.22
CA GLN A 5 1.31 17.30 -0.64
C GLN A 5 0.66 15.92 -0.60
N LEU A 6 1.46 14.86 -0.42
CA LEU A 6 0.97 13.49 -0.23
C LEU A 6 0.19 13.37 1.08
N ILE A 7 0.72 13.89 2.19
CA ILE A 7 0.04 13.89 3.50
C ILE A 7 -1.36 14.54 3.41
N LYS A 8 -1.46 15.71 2.75
CA LYS A 8 -2.75 16.39 2.54
C LYS A 8 -3.72 15.60 1.66
N LEU A 9 -3.21 14.73 0.82
CA LEU A 9 -4.01 13.85 -0.02
C LEU A 9 -4.53 12.67 0.80
N GLU A 10 -3.68 12.11 1.65
CA GLU A 10 -4.01 11.01 2.55
C GLU A 10 -5.04 11.40 3.62
N ASP A 11 -4.97 12.62 4.17
CA ASP A 11 -6.00 13.15 5.08
C ASP A 11 -7.42 13.12 4.47
N LYS A 12 -7.52 13.06 3.14
CA LYS A 12 -8.80 12.98 2.41
C LYS A 12 -9.18 11.55 2.02
N ALA A 13 -8.22 10.64 2.00
CA ALA A 13 -8.41 9.26 1.59
C ALA A 13 -9.05 8.48 2.75
N LYS A 14 -10.06 7.67 2.43
CA LYS A 14 -10.67 6.74 3.40
C LYS A 14 -9.95 5.40 3.41
N GLU A 15 -9.29 5.07 2.31
CA GLU A 15 -8.46 3.88 2.17
C GLU A 15 -7.22 4.15 1.33
N VAL A 16 -6.16 3.42 1.66
CA VAL A 16 -4.89 3.44 0.95
C VAL A 16 -4.56 2.00 0.56
N TRP A 17 -4.37 1.77 -0.73
CA TRP A 17 -3.96 0.49 -1.26
C TRP A 17 -2.51 0.61 -1.72
N VAL A 18 -1.63 -0.17 -1.12
CA VAL A 18 -0.21 -0.18 -1.43
C VAL A 18 0.12 -1.49 -2.10
N VAL A 19 0.86 -1.42 -3.20
CA VAL A 19 1.55 -2.58 -3.76
C VAL A 19 3.01 -2.38 -3.52
N SER A 20 3.58 -3.28 -2.74
CA SER A 20 4.94 -3.13 -2.24
C SER A 20 5.72 -4.42 -2.49
N PRO A 21 6.78 -4.36 -3.32
CA PRO A 21 7.65 -5.51 -3.56
C PRO A 21 8.38 -5.99 -2.29
N GLU A 22 8.70 -5.06 -1.38
CA GLU A 22 9.57 -5.32 -0.22
C GLU A 22 8.96 -4.93 1.13
N LEU A 23 7.90 -4.12 1.13
CA LEU A 23 7.31 -3.47 2.33
C LEU A 23 8.30 -2.54 3.06
N HIS A 24 9.41 -2.16 2.41
CA HIS A 24 10.54 -1.44 3.01
C HIS A 24 10.15 -0.04 3.54
N TYR A 25 9.51 0.80 2.71
CA TYR A 25 9.20 2.17 3.10
C TYR A 25 8.31 2.24 4.34
N ASP A 26 7.32 1.35 4.44
CA ASP A 26 6.38 1.31 5.54
C ASP A 26 6.95 0.71 6.84
N ILE A 27 8.17 0.16 6.83
CA ILE A 27 8.84 -0.38 8.03
C ILE A 27 10.12 0.38 8.41
N GLU A 28 10.90 0.84 7.43
CA GLU A 28 12.26 1.36 7.62
C GLU A 28 12.39 2.85 7.31
N ASN A 29 11.61 3.39 6.36
CA ASN A 29 11.67 4.81 6.05
C ASN A 29 10.91 5.63 7.10
N LYS A 30 11.62 6.53 7.79
CA LYS A 30 11.07 7.27 8.93
C LYS A 30 9.82 8.06 8.54
N ASP A 31 9.85 8.77 7.43
CA ASP A 31 8.78 9.68 7.02
C ASP A 31 7.51 8.93 6.61
N PHE A 32 7.65 7.85 5.84
CA PHE A 32 6.52 6.99 5.50
C PHE A 32 5.97 6.23 6.71
N THR A 33 6.82 5.81 7.64
CA THR A 33 6.36 5.10 8.84
C THR A 33 5.57 5.99 9.80
N GLU A 34 5.93 7.28 9.89
CA GLU A 34 5.15 8.27 10.65
C GLU A 34 3.77 8.46 10.02
N LEU A 35 3.73 8.58 8.68
CA LEU A 35 2.51 8.71 7.90
C LEU A 35 1.56 7.51 8.08
N VAL A 36 2.07 6.28 7.99
CA VAL A 36 1.26 5.06 8.25
C VAL A 36 0.73 5.03 9.68
N SER A 37 1.56 5.37 10.66
CA SER A 37 1.18 5.41 12.08
C SER A 37 0.02 6.38 12.33
N VAL A 38 0.09 7.59 11.78
CA VAL A 38 -0.97 8.60 11.90
C VAL A 38 -2.25 8.11 11.25
N ASN A 39 -2.19 7.58 10.04
CA ASN A 39 -3.36 7.15 9.29
C ASN A 39 -4.08 5.95 9.92
N LEU A 40 -3.33 4.97 10.45
CA LEU A 40 -3.92 3.87 11.22
C LEU A 40 -4.65 4.39 12.46
N GLY A 41 -4.09 5.39 13.16
CA GLY A 41 -4.74 6.07 14.27
C GLY A 41 -6.03 6.79 13.88
N GLN A 42 -6.11 7.31 12.65
CA GLN A 42 -7.30 7.94 12.07
C GLN A 42 -8.31 6.94 11.46
N LYS A 43 -8.06 5.63 11.58
CA LYS A 43 -8.87 4.54 11.04
C LYS A 43 -8.94 4.49 9.50
N THR A 44 -7.94 5.05 8.83
CA THR A 44 -7.78 4.87 7.39
C THR A 44 -7.50 3.40 7.09
N LYS A 45 -8.22 2.84 6.12
CA LYS A 45 -8.12 1.41 5.80
C LYS A 45 -6.93 1.15 4.88
N TYR A 46 -5.93 0.42 5.39
CA TYR A 46 -4.80 0.00 4.57
C TYR A 46 -5.03 -1.38 3.95
N ARG A 47 -4.61 -1.51 2.69
CA ARG A 47 -4.53 -2.80 2.00
C ARG A 47 -3.21 -2.91 1.27
N TYR A 48 -2.53 -4.02 1.45
CA TYR A 48 -1.21 -4.29 0.93
C TYR A 48 -1.26 -5.50 0.00
N ILE A 49 -0.72 -5.37 -1.21
CA ILE A 49 -0.45 -6.51 -2.09
C ILE A 49 1.06 -6.67 -2.15
N VAL A 50 1.54 -7.84 -1.78
CA VAL A 50 2.96 -8.14 -1.59
C VAL A 50 3.27 -9.53 -2.14
N PRO A 51 4.51 -9.84 -2.55
CA PRO A 51 4.85 -11.18 -3.01
C PRO A 51 4.91 -12.17 -1.84
N ALA A 52 4.56 -13.43 -2.09
CA ALA A 52 4.52 -14.50 -1.10
C ALA A 52 5.92 -15.08 -0.81
N THR A 53 6.85 -14.24 -0.36
CA THR A 53 8.22 -14.64 -0.03
C THR A 53 8.44 -14.74 1.48
N LYS A 54 9.46 -15.51 1.88
CA LYS A 54 9.88 -15.60 3.30
C LYS A 54 10.35 -14.28 3.88
N GLU A 55 10.87 -13.40 3.04
CA GLU A 55 11.31 -12.05 3.44
C GLU A 55 10.11 -11.17 3.75
N ILE A 56 9.12 -11.15 2.87
CA ILE A 56 7.87 -10.43 3.11
C ILE A 56 7.16 -10.94 4.37
N GLU A 57 7.14 -12.25 4.64
CA GLU A 57 6.59 -12.76 5.89
C GLU A 57 7.29 -12.20 7.14
N LYS A 58 8.60 -11.98 7.09
CA LYS A 58 9.34 -11.32 8.18
C LYS A 58 8.97 -9.85 8.26
N ASN A 59 8.87 -9.17 7.13
CA ASN A 59 8.55 -7.74 7.07
C ASN A 59 7.13 -7.46 7.55
N ILE A 60 6.16 -8.32 7.23
CA ILE A 60 4.80 -8.26 7.77
C ILE A 60 4.82 -8.42 9.30
N LYS A 61 5.64 -9.32 9.86
CA LYS A 61 5.76 -9.45 11.33
C LYS A 61 6.38 -8.21 11.96
N SER A 62 7.36 -7.57 11.29
CA SER A 62 7.92 -6.29 11.74
C SER A 62 6.88 -5.18 11.70
N TYR A 63 6.13 -5.07 10.61
CA TYR A 63 5.01 -4.14 10.44
C TYR A 63 3.96 -4.35 11.54
N GLN A 64 3.52 -5.58 11.76
CA GLN A 64 2.56 -5.95 12.81
C GLN A 64 3.01 -5.48 14.19
N LYS A 65 4.27 -5.74 14.56
CA LYS A 65 4.83 -5.32 15.84
C LYS A 65 4.93 -3.80 15.96
N LYS A 66 5.39 -3.13 14.90
CA LYS A 66 5.60 -1.67 14.87
C LYS A 66 4.28 -0.93 15.07
N TYR A 67 3.22 -1.37 14.39
CA TYR A 67 1.90 -0.74 14.45
C TYR A 67 0.93 -1.41 15.42
N LYS A 68 1.38 -2.41 16.19
CA LYS A 68 0.62 -3.14 17.21
C LYS A 68 -0.69 -3.73 16.69
N LEU A 69 -0.65 -4.30 15.50
CA LEU A 69 -1.82 -4.88 14.83
C LEU A 69 -2.09 -6.31 15.31
N THR A 70 -3.36 -6.67 15.39
CA THR A 70 -3.82 -8.04 15.62
C THR A 70 -3.60 -8.91 14.39
N ASP A 71 -3.57 -10.23 14.57
CA ASP A 71 -3.46 -11.17 13.45
C ASP A 71 -4.64 -11.03 12.47
N GLU A 72 -5.83 -10.70 12.96
CA GLU A 72 -7.01 -10.44 12.13
C GLU A 72 -6.83 -9.18 11.27
N GLU A 73 -6.31 -8.09 11.85
CA GLU A 73 -6.00 -6.87 11.09
C GLU A 73 -4.93 -7.14 10.04
N VAL A 74 -3.86 -7.86 10.37
CA VAL A 74 -2.84 -8.26 9.39
C VAL A 74 -3.46 -9.10 8.28
N HIS A 75 -4.31 -10.08 8.63
CA HIS A 75 -4.99 -10.91 7.65
C HIS A 75 -5.90 -10.09 6.72
N ASN A 76 -6.59 -9.10 7.25
CA ASN A 76 -7.48 -8.21 6.49
C ASN A 76 -6.70 -7.20 5.64
N ASN A 77 -5.53 -6.77 6.11
CA ASN A 77 -4.73 -5.74 5.45
C ASN A 77 -3.82 -6.31 4.36
N PHE A 78 -3.33 -7.55 4.48
CA PHE A 78 -2.33 -8.09 3.54
C PHE A 78 -2.88 -9.16 2.60
N LEU A 79 -2.58 -9.02 1.32
CA LEU A 79 -2.75 -10.03 0.28
C LEU A 79 -1.39 -10.46 -0.22
N LEU A 80 -1.04 -11.73 0.03
CA LEU A 80 0.16 -12.34 -0.50
C LEU A 80 -0.15 -12.93 -1.88
N LEU A 81 0.56 -12.47 -2.91
CA LEU A 81 0.48 -13.00 -4.26
C LEU A 81 1.62 -13.98 -4.54
N PRO A 82 1.37 -15.05 -5.31
CA PRO A 82 2.44 -15.85 -5.88
C PRO A 82 3.47 -14.99 -6.62
N GLU A 83 4.76 -15.28 -6.45
CA GLU A 83 5.86 -14.46 -6.99
C GLU A 83 5.73 -14.22 -8.50
N ASN A 84 5.32 -15.24 -9.26
CA ASN A 84 5.12 -15.17 -10.70
C ASN A 84 4.00 -14.19 -11.12
N GLU A 85 2.95 -14.07 -10.31
CA GLU A 85 1.85 -13.11 -10.51
C GLU A 85 2.25 -11.70 -10.06
N PHE A 86 3.27 -11.59 -9.21
CA PHE A 86 3.77 -10.31 -8.70
C PHE A 86 4.82 -9.65 -9.62
N LEU A 87 5.47 -10.40 -10.53
CA LEU A 87 6.51 -9.89 -11.45
C LEU A 87 6.19 -8.55 -12.15
N PRO A 88 4.94 -8.22 -12.55
CA PRO A 88 4.63 -6.93 -13.16
C PRO A 88 4.76 -5.72 -12.23
N PHE A 89 4.82 -5.92 -10.91
CA PHE A 89 4.87 -4.85 -9.91
C PHE A 89 6.31 -4.59 -9.48
N VAL A 90 7.02 -3.78 -10.26
CA VAL A 90 8.46 -3.50 -10.05
C VAL A 90 8.69 -2.38 -9.03
N MET A 91 7.72 -1.49 -8.86
CA MET A 91 7.85 -0.29 -8.02
C MET A 91 6.74 -0.26 -6.98
N GLU A 92 7.07 0.23 -5.79
CA GLU A 92 6.06 0.49 -4.78
C GLU A 92 5.07 1.55 -5.27
N THR A 93 3.79 1.31 -5.08
CA THR A 93 2.73 2.21 -5.56
C THR A 93 1.58 2.26 -4.56
N ALA A 94 1.24 3.47 -4.12
CA ALA A 94 0.08 3.76 -3.30
C ALA A 94 -1.09 4.29 -4.15
N ILE A 95 -2.28 3.76 -3.94
CA ILE A 95 -3.52 4.15 -4.59
C ILE A 95 -4.51 4.59 -3.52
N TYR A 96 -4.99 5.81 -3.64
CA TYR A 96 -5.87 6.45 -2.67
C TYR A 96 -7.33 6.31 -3.12
N ASP A 97 -8.18 5.75 -2.26
CA ASP A 97 -9.59 5.45 -2.53
C ASP A 97 -9.84 4.48 -3.70
N ALA A 98 -8.99 3.44 -3.80
CA ALA A 98 -8.97 2.49 -4.91
C ALA A 98 -10.27 1.70 -5.15
N SER A 99 -11.11 1.50 -4.14
CA SER A 99 -12.39 0.79 -4.24
C SER A 99 -13.57 1.70 -4.60
N THR A 100 -13.38 3.01 -4.58
CA THR A 100 -14.42 4.01 -4.91
C THR A 100 -13.98 4.88 -6.09
N ASP A 101 -14.03 6.21 -5.98
CA ASP A 101 -13.46 7.12 -6.97
C ASP A 101 -12.00 7.40 -6.62
N CYS A 102 -11.09 6.70 -7.31
CA CYS A 102 -9.65 6.82 -7.09
C CYS A 102 -9.20 8.29 -7.24
N ILE A 103 -8.70 8.85 -6.15
CA ILE A 103 -8.33 10.28 -6.09
C ILE A 103 -6.88 10.53 -6.53
N ALA A 104 -5.99 9.54 -6.36
CA ALA A 104 -4.63 9.56 -6.87
C ALA A 104 -3.96 8.19 -6.82
N CYS A 105 -2.89 8.08 -7.59
CA CYS A 105 -1.92 7.02 -7.53
C CYS A 105 -0.53 7.66 -7.47
N ALA A 106 0.30 7.21 -6.53
CA ALA A 106 1.59 7.79 -6.21
C ALA A 106 2.65 6.72 -5.99
N ALA A 107 3.89 7.04 -6.30
CA ALA A 107 5.05 6.17 -6.06
C ALA A 107 6.22 7.01 -5.53
N PRO A 108 7.10 6.44 -4.69
CA PRO A 108 8.32 7.12 -4.27
C PRO A 108 9.18 7.42 -5.51
N ALA A 109 9.79 8.61 -5.59
CA ALA A 109 10.67 8.97 -6.70
C ALA A 109 12.08 8.38 -6.51
N MET A 110 12.64 8.52 -5.30
CA MET A 110 13.91 7.95 -4.83
C MET A 110 13.83 7.78 -3.30
N GLU A 111 14.69 6.94 -2.71
CA GLU A 111 14.70 6.68 -1.26
C GLU A 111 15.07 7.91 -0.41
N ASP A 112 15.91 8.80 -0.95
CA ASP A 112 16.51 9.93 -0.22
C ASP A 112 15.92 11.30 -0.58
N THR A 113 14.82 11.35 -1.33
CA THR A 113 14.20 12.62 -1.73
C THR A 113 12.75 12.72 -1.26
N ASP A 114 12.32 13.92 -0.87
CA ASP A 114 10.92 14.23 -0.51
C ASP A 114 9.98 14.22 -1.74
N ASP A 115 10.46 13.75 -2.89
CA ASP A 115 9.74 13.74 -4.14
C ASP A 115 8.94 12.44 -4.32
N VAL A 116 7.69 12.62 -4.69
CA VAL A 116 6.73 11.55 -4.95
C VAL A 116 6.19 11.72 -6.36
N ILE A 117 6.25 10.66 -7.15
CA ILE A 117 5.71 10.61 -8.51
C ILE A 117 4.19 10.50 -8.41
N LYS A 118 3.46 11.49 -8.92
CA LYS A 118 2.00 11.40 -9.08
C LYS A 118 1.71 10.88 -10.49
N LEU A 119 1.01 9.76 -10.59
CA LEU A 119 0.55 9.24 -11.88
C LEU A 119 -0.65 10.04 -12.39
N SER A 120 -0.88 9.99 -13.71
CA SER A 120 -2.04 10.64 -14.33
C SER A 120 -3.34 10.06 -13.78
N SER A 121 -4.42 10.86 -13.82
CA SER A 121 -5.73 10.40 -13.31
C SER A 121 -6.24 9.16 -14.07
N GLU A 122 -5.99 9.08 -15.37
CA GLU A 122 -6.36 7.93 -16.19
C GLU A 122 -5.61 6.65 -15.74
N THR A 123 -4.30 6.74 -15.58
CA THR A 123 -3.47 5.62 -15.10
C THR A 123 -3.90 5.22 -13.68
N ALA A 124 -4.12 6.19 -12.80
CA ALA A 124 -4.55 5.93 -11.43
C ALA A 124 -5.87 5.15 -11.36
N LYS A 125 -6.87 5.52 -12.17
CA LYS A 125 -8.16 4.82 -12.25
C LYS A 125 -8.01 3.41 -12.84
N MET A 126 -7.16 3.25 -13.85
CA MET A 126 -6.87 1.93 -14.42
C MET A 126 -6.19 1.00 -13.41
N MET A 127 -5.21 1.50 -12.67
CA MET A 127 -4.52 0.74 -11.62
C MET A 127 -5.48 0.38 -10.48
N ALA A 128 -6.27 1.33 -9.97
CA ALA A 128 -7.29 1.07 -8.95
C ALA A 128 -8.25 -0.07 -9.34
N LYS A 129 -8.72 -0.07 -10.59
CA LYS A 129 -9.59 -1.13 -11.12
C LYS A 129 -8.88 -2.48 -11.15
N LYS A 130 -7.65 -2.55 -11.66
CA LYS A 130 -6.87 -3.80 -11.73
C LYS A 130 -6.56 -4.35 -10.34
N PHE A 131 -6.16 -3.49 -9.41
CA PHE A 131 -5.74 -3.89 -8.07
C PHE A 131 -6.94 -4.36 -7.25
N SER A 132 -8.07 -3.64 -7.34
CA SER A 132 -9.30 -4.07 -6.68
C SER A 132 -9.86 -5.37 -7.25
N GLN A 133 -9.72 -5.61 -8.55
CA GLN A 133 -10.06 -6.91 -9.17
C GLN A 133 -9.16 -8.02 -8.64
N LEU A 134 -7.84 -7.81 -8.65
CA LEU A 134 -6.87 -8.79 -8.15
C LEU A 134 -7.16 -9.13 -6.68
N TRP A 135 -7.40 -8.12 -5.84
CA TRP A 135 -7.75 -8.35 -4.45
C TRP A 135 -8.99 -9.20 -4.28
N LYS A 136 -10.06 -8.86 -5.01
CA LYS A 136 -11.30 -9.66 -4.99
C LYS A 136 -11.05 -11.08 -5.47
N THR A 137 -10.27 -11.29 -6.52
CA THR A 137 -9.98 -12.63 -7.05
C THR A 137 -9.30 -13.49 -5.99
N TYR A 138 -8.17 -13.04 -5.42
CA TYR A 138 -7.36 -13.88 -4.53
C TYR A 138 -7.91 -13.97 -3.10
N LYS A 139 -8.54 -12.90 -2.57
CA LYS A 139 -9.20 -12.98 -1.25
C LYS A 139 -10.51 -13.77 -1.27
N ARG A 140 -11.17 -13.93 -2.43
CA ARG A 140 -12.38 -14.78 -2.55
C ARG A 140 -12.07 -16.28 -2.61
N VAL A 141 -10.82 -16.71 -2.85
CA VAL A 141 -10.47 -18.14 -2.97
C VAL A 141 -10.38 -18.86 -1.62
N LYS A 142 -10.92 -18.27 -0.54
CA LYS A 142 -11.25 -18.98 0.70
C LYS A 142 -12.68 -18.64 1.14
N PRO A 143 -13.70 -19.41 0.72
CA PRO A 143 -14.77 -19.80 1.64
C PRO A 143 -14.24 -20.72 2.73
#